data_AF-A0A243Q3X7-F1
#
_entry.id   AF-A0A243Q3X7-F1
#
_cell.length_a   1.000
_cell.length_b   1.000
_cell.length_c   1.000
_cell.angle_alpha   90.00
_cell.angle_beta   90.00
_cell.angle_gamma   90.00
#
_symmetry.space_group_name_H-M   'P 1'
#
loop_
_entity.id
_entity.type
_entity.pdbx_description
1 polymer ?
#
loop_
_entity_poly.entity_id
_entity_poly.type
_entity_poly.pdbx_seq_one_letter_code
_entity_poly.pdbx_strand_id
1 'polypeptide(L)'
;MALRRLETAAAESKSEKTAEARARFLALSSGERATFVQRMRVIDGTLGIDDLDGAVRKWLLFTLPSGEGAQATFMEQLWAWWYDQVVEMLQKRRTSVSVGMVHRRVEQIRDDYAADRLPTLVERSDWQAAQQEGVDYSERFFVHQLRWVNLGRRELEKAMMDYYRAYNQAVAWADNDLIGLEELERYQADLVDEWERLFARMVRRLPADASEQDRQDAGEELLWQVLDSVTVRIRDQYDQVFFHRGQHHCLADEARVGWH
;
A
#
# COMPACT_ATOMS: atom_id res chain seq x y z
N MET A 1 29.19 31.74 -27.87
CA MET A 1 28.03 31.68 -28.79
C MET A 1 26.69 31.74 -28.04
N ALA A 2 26.48 30.90 -27.00
CA ALA A 2 25.26 30.92 -26.19
C ALA A 2 25.01 32.25 -25.44
N LEU A 3 26.02 32.80 -24.76
CA LEU A 3 25.92 34.07 -24.03
C LEU A 3 25.41 35.22 -24.93
N ARG A 4 26.05 35.42 -26.08
CA ARG A 4 25.66 36.47 -27.03
C ARG A 4 24.21 36.33 -27.52
N ARG A 5 23.76 35.09 -27.77
CA ARG A 5 22.36 34.82 -28.15
C ARG A 5 21.39 35.13 -27.02
N LEU A 6 21.74 34.80 -25.77
CA LEU A 6 20.96 35.12 -24.58
C LEU A 6 20.90 36.62 -24.31
N GLU A 7 21.98 37.36 -24.52
CA GLU A 7 22.01 38.82 -24.40
C GLU A 7 21.14 39.50 -25.46
N THR A 8 21.23 39.06 -26.71
CA THR A 8 20.36 39.53 -27.80
C THR A 8 18.89 39.24 -27.50
N ALA A 9 18.55 38.01 -27.12
CA ALA A 9 17.19 37.65 -26.74
C ALA A 9 16.71 38.42 -25.51
N ALA A 10 17.58 38.69 -24.54
CA ALA A 10 17.25 39.46 -23.35
C ALA A 10 16.87 40.91 -23.68
N ALA A 11 17.58 41.52 -24.64
CA ALA A 11 17.38 42.89 -25.08
C ALA A 11 16.19 43.08 -26.04
N GLU A 12 15.97 42.12 -26.95
CA GLU A 12 14.96 42.24 -28.02
C GLU A 12 13.58 41.68 -27.65
N SER A 13 13.51 40.81 -26.64
CA SER A 13 12.25 40.17 -26.25
C SER A 13 11.27 41.17 -25.63
N LYS A 14 10.02 41.14 -26.11
CA LYS A 14 8.90 41.97 -25.63
C LYS A 14 7.99 41.27 -24.62
N SER A 15 8.31 40.03 -24.24
CA SER A 15 7.47 39.27 -23.29
C SER A 15 7.47 39.95 -21.92
N GLU A 16 6.28 40.27 -21.40
CA GLU A 16 6.11 40.89 -20.07
C GLU A 16 6.46 39.91 -18.95
N LYS A 17 6.11 38.62 -19.10
CA LYS A 17 6.33 37.57 -18.08
C LYS A 17 7.80 37.38 -17.69
N THR A 18 8.73 37.68 -18.60
CA THR A 18 10.18 37.51 -18.37
C THR A 18 10.93 38.83 -18.22
N ALA A 19 10.24 39.97 -18.21
CA ALA A 19 10.86 41.30 -18.22
C ALA A 19 11.76 41.55 -17.01
N GLU A 20 11.29 41.21 -15.80
CA GLU A 20 12.05 41.36 -14.55
C GLU A 20 13.32 40.49 -14.55
N ALA A 21 13.20 39.23 -14.98
CA ALA A 21 14.33 38.31 -15.06
C ALA A 21 15.38 38.75 -16.09
N ARG A 22 14.94 39.26 -17.26
CA ARG A 22 15.86 39.82 -18.28
C ARG A 22 16.58 41.07 -17.77
N ALA A 23 15.87 41.97 -17.08
CA ALA A 23 16.48 43.17 -16.49
C ALA A 23 17.55 42.82 -15.46
N ARG A 24 17.28 41.85 -14.57
CA ARG A 24 18.27 41.33 -13.61
C ARG A 24 19.48 40.69 -14.31
N PHE A 25 19.24 39.90 -15.35
CA PHE A 25 20.33 39.28 -16.12
C PHE A 25 21.22 40.31 -16.84
N LEU A 26 20.63 41.36 -17.42
CA LEU A 26 21.37 42.44 -18.07
C LEU A 26 22.08 43.38 -17.07
N ALA A 27 21.60 43.47 -15.83
CA ALA A 27 22.25 44.24 -14.77
C ALA A 27 23.57 43.59 -14.27
N LEU A 28 23.75 42.28 -14.49
CA LEU A 28 25.01 41.59 -14.17
C LEU A 28 26.16 42.12 -15.05
N SER A 29 27.38 42.09 -14.54
CA SER A 29 28.57 42.38 -15.33
C SER A 29 28.80 41.30 -16.42
N SER A 30 29.57 41.65 -17.46
CA SER A 30 29.93 40.72 -18.53
C SER A 30 30.53 39.40 -18.00
N GLY A 31 31.41 39.47 -17.00
CA GLY A 31 32.04 38.29 -16.39
C GLY A 31 31.07 37.41 -15.61
N GLU A 32 30.12 38.04 -14.89
CA GLU A 32 29.09 37.32 -14.13
C GLU A 32 28.08 36.64 -15.07
N ARG A 33 27.66 37.31 -16.15
CA ARG A 33 26.79 36.69 -17.16
C ARG A 33 27.46 35.50 -17.82
N ALA A 34 28.74 35.60 -18.16
CA ALA A 34 29.50 34.49 -18.73
C ALA A 34 29.55 33.29 -17.77
N THR A 35 29.83 33.54 -16.48
CA THR A 35 29.85 32.50 -15.44
C THR A 35 28.47 31.88 -15.24
N PHE A 36 27.41 32.69 -15.21
CA PHE A 36 26.03 32.23 -15.07
C PHE A 36 25.62 31.31 -16.21
N VAL A 37 25.84 31.74 -17.46
CA VAL A 37 25.51 30.95 -18.65
C VAL A 37 26.34 29.67 -18.72
N GLN A 38 27.61 29.70 -18.29
CA GLN A 38 28.48 28.52 -18.26
C GLN A 38 28.01 27.46 -17.26
N ARG A 39 27.33 27.87 -16.18
CA ARG A 39 26.75 26.96 -15.17
C ARG A 39 25.36 26.46 -15.53
N MET A 40 24.75 27.02 -16.57
CA MET A 40 23.41 26.64 -17.01
C MET A 40 23.49 25.39 -17.90
N ARG A 41 22.71 24.36 -17.57
CA ARG A 41 22.40 23.27 -18.49
C ARG A 41 20.92 23.38 -18.85
N VAL A 42 20.66 23.60 -20.14
CA VAL A 42 19.31 23.49 -20.71
C VAL A 42 19.27 22.15 -21.42
N ILE A 43 18.37 21.28 -20.99
CA ILE A 43 18.10 20.01 -21.65
C ILE A 43 16.75 20.21 -22.35
N ASP A 44 16.77 20.30 -23.68
CA ASP A 44 15.57 20.49 -24.50
C ASP A 44 14.87 19.15 -24.73
N GLY A 45 13.54 19.17 -24.92
CA GLY A 45 12.73 17.97 -25.18
C GLY A 45 12.52 17.05 -23.97
N THR A 46 12.83 17.49 -22.75
CA THR A 46 12.50 16.73 -21.54
C THR A 46 11.02 16.89 -21.22
N LEU A 47 10.35 15.78 -20.92
CA LEU A 47 9.01 15.80 -20.35
C LEU A 47 8.98 16.66 -19.07
N GLY A 48 7.98 17.52 -18.97
CA GLY A 48 7.66 18.21 -17.72
C GLY A 48 7.26 17.21 -16.65
N ILE A 49 7.40 17.59 -15.38
CA ILE A 49 7.03 16.72 -14.26
C ILE A 49 5.54 16.35 -14.30
N ASP A 50 4.70 17.29 -14.75
CA ASP A 50 3.25 17.12 -14.87
C ASP A 50 2.86 16.13 -15.99
N ASP A 51 3.70 16.01 -17.02
CA ASP A 51 3.45 15.13 -18.17
C ASP A 51 4.07 13.72 -17.99
N LEU A 52 4.90 13.54 -16.96
CA LEU A 52 5.71 12.35 -16.77
C LEU A 52 4.85 11.10 -16.54
N ASP A 53 3.84 11.21 -15.68
CA ASP A 53 2.94 10.09 -15.36
C ASP A 53 2.23 9.56 -16.62
N GLY A 54 1.66 10.48 -17.42
CA GLY A 54 1.00 10.13 -18.67
C GLY A 54 1.96 9.50 -19.70
N ALA A 55 3.21 9.94 -19.75
CA ALA A 55 4.22 9.31 -20.63
C ALA A 55 4.61 7.90 -20.16
N VAL A 56 4.76 7.68 -18.86
CA VAL A 56 5.06 6.35 -18.31
C VAL A 56 3.89 5.40 -18.55
N ARG A 57 2.64 5.83 -18.33
CA ARG A 57 1.45 5.03 -18.64
C ARG A 57 1.40 4.60 -20.09
N LYS A 58 1.71 5.52 -21.03
CA LYS A 58 1.78 5.19 -22.47
C LYS A 58 2.84 4.13 -22.78
N TRP A 59 4.00 4.21 -22.14
CA TRP A 59 5.05 3.19 -22.27
C TRP A 59 4.65 1.84 -21.69
N LEU A 60 3.84 1.84 -20.63
CA LEU A 60 3.37 0.65 -19.94
C LEU A 60 2.00 0.16 -20.43
N LEU A 61 1.49 0.66 -21.55
CA LEU A 61 0.11 0.41 -22.01
C LEU A 61 -0.27 -1.09 -22.02
N PHE A 62 0.65 -1.96 -22.46
CA PHE A 62 0.43 -3.41 -22.54
C PHE A 62 0.82 -4.18 -21.25
N THR A 63 1.34 -3.47 -20.27
CA THR A 63 1.77 -4.01 -18.96
C THR A 63 0.79 -3.65 -17.85
N LEU A 64 0.09 -2.52 -18.00
CA LEU A 64 -0.88 -2.04 -17.03
C LEU A 64 -2.07 -3.00 -16.91
N PRO A 65 -2.62 -3.18 -15.69
CA PRO A 65 -3.85 -3.94 -15.50
C PRO A 65 -5.04 -3.25 -16.16
N SER A 66 -6.13 -4.00 -16.32
CA SER A 66 -7.41 -3.45 -16.79
C SER A 66 -8.13 -2.73 -15.66
N GLY A 67 -8.84 -1.64 -15.98
CA GLY A 67 -9.57 -0.83 -14.99
C GLY A 67 -8.77 0.37 -14.50
N GLU A 68 -9.44 1.52 -14.32
CA GLU A 68 -8.79 2.78 -13.95
C GLU A 68 -8.19 2.74 -12.54
N GLY A 69 -8.93 2.18 -11.56
CA GLY A 69 -8.45 2.00 -10.19
C GLY A 69 -7.21 1.11 -10.11
N ALA A 70 -7.23 -0.04 -10.76
CA ALA A 70 -6.07 -0.93 -10.83
C ALA A 70 -4.83 -0.26 -11.47
N GLN A 71 -5.04 0.55 -12.51
CA GLN A 71 -3.95 1.31 -13.12
C GLN A 71 -3.43 2.42 -12.21
N ALA A 72 -4.30 3.03 -11.40
CA ALA A 72 -3.90 4.03 -10.42
C ALA A 72 -2.99 3.40 -9.36
N THR A 73 -3.43 2.33 -8.71
CA THR A 73 -2.65 1.64 -7.66
C THR A 73 -1.34 1.06 -8.19
N PHE A 74 -1.35 0.52 -9.42
CA PHE A 74 -0.12 0.05 -10.08
C PHE A 74 0.90 1.20 -10.19
N MET A 75 0.46 2.35 -10.67
CA MET A 75 1.33 3.51 -10.88
C MET A 75 1.81 4.10 -9.55
N GLU A 76 0.95 4.15 -8.52
CA GLU A 76 1.34 4.56 -7.17
C GLU A 76 2.46 3.67 -6.62
N GLN A 77 2.35 2.35 -6.74
CA GLN A 77 3.40 1.41 -6.30
C GLN A 77 4.71 1.58 -7.08
N LEU A 78 4.62 1.86 -8.39
CA LEU A 78 5.79 2.13 -9.22
C LEU A 78 6.47 3.44 -8.82
N TRP A 79 5.68 4.49 -8.56
CA TRP A 79 6.20 5.79 -8.15
C TRP A 79 6.78 5.77 -6.75
N ALA A 80 6.11 5.14 -5.79
CA ALA A 80 6.64 4.94 -4.43
C ALA A 80 8.02 4.28 -4.48
N TRP A 81 8.15 3.17 -5.22
CA TRP A 81 9.43 2.52 -5.42
C TRP A 81 10.47 3.42 -6.09
N TRP A 82 10.08 4.18 -7.13
CA TRP A 82 10.98 5.08 -7.83
C TRP A 82 11.49 6.19 -6.92
N TYR A 83 10.62 6.77 -6.09
CA TYR A 83 10.99 7.79 -5.11
C TYR A 83 11.99 7.25 -4.09
N ASP A 84 11.83 6.01 -3.62
CA ASP A 84 12.84 5.37 -2.77
C ASP A 84 14.20 5.33 -3.49
N GLN A 85 14.23 4.97 -4.78
CA GLN A 85 15.49 4.95 -5.52
C GLN A 85 16.10 6.35 -5.65
N VAL A 86 15.28 7.38 -5.84
CA VAL A 86 15.72 8.78 -5.89
C VAL A 86 16.31 9.21 -4.55
N VAL A 87 15.66 8.89 -3.43
CA VAL A 87 16.16 9.21 -2.08
C VAL A 87 17.51 8.53 -1.83
N GLU A 88 17.66 7.25 -2.18
CA GLU A 88 18.92 6.51 -2.07
C GLU A 88 20.05 7.18 -2.88
N MET A 89 19.74 7.69 -4.07
CA MET A 89 20.70 8.40 -4.92
C MET A 89 21.08 9.77 -4.36
N LEU A 90 20.09 10.54 -3.86
CA LEU A 90 20.33 11.84 -3.22
C LEU A 90 21.20 11.71 -1.96
N GLN A 91 21.01 10.63 -1.21
CA GLN A 91 21.82 10.30 -0.04
C GLN A 91 23.18 9.67 -0.40
N LYS A 92 23.50 9.52 -1.69
CA LYS A 92 24.72 8.90 -2.21
C LYS A 92 24.93 7.45 -1.74
N ARG A 93 23.86 6.78 -1.29
CA ARG A 93 23.85 5.34 -0.98
C ARG A 93 23.75 4.50 -2.26
N ARG A 94 23.29 5.11 -3.35
CA ARG A 94 23.25 4.56 -4.71
C ARG A 94 23.75 5.57 -5.72
N THR A 95 24.35 5.11 -6.82
CA THR A 95 24.84 5.97 -7.90
C THR A 95 23.91 6.05 -9.11
N SER A 96 23.20 4.97 -9.45
CA SER A 96 22.29 4.90 -10.59
C SER A 96 21.26 3.77 -10.43
N VAL A 97 20.21 3.81 -11.24
CA VAL A 97 19.23 2.72 -11.40
C VAL A 97 19.39 2.13 -12.80
N SER A 98 19.57 0.81 -12.90
CA SER A 98 19.68 0.15 -14.19
C SER A 98 18.32 -0.10 -14.82
N VAL A 99 18.26 -0.12 -16.16
CA VAL A 99 17.05 -0.46 -16.92
C VAL A 99 16.51 -1.83 -16.50
N GLY A 100 17.38 -2.84 -16.34
CA GLY A 100 16.96 -4.16 -15.87
C GLY A 100 16.39 -4.19 -14.44
N MET A 101 16.73 -3.22 -13.59
CA MET A 101 16.09 -3.09 -12.28
C MET A 101 14.67 -2.52 -12.41
N VAL A 102 14.47 -1.53 -13.27
CA VAL A 102 13.14 -0.96 -13.57
C VAL A 102 12.23 -2.04 -14.17
N HIS A 103 12.71 -2.77 -15.18
CA HIS A 103 11.92 -3.86 -15.81
C HIS A 103 11.49 -4.91 -14.80
N ARG A 104 12.43 -5.43 -13.98
CA ARG A 104 12.09 -6.41 -12.95
C ARG A 104 11.07 -5.88 -11.94
N ARG A 105 11.16 -4.60 -11.56
CA ARG A 105 10.16 -4.02 -10.65
C ARG A 105 8.80 -3.92 -11.31
N VAL A 106 8.74 -3.47 -12.55
CA VAL A 106 7.49 -3.39 -13.33
C VAL A 106 6.85 -4.77 -13.49
N GLU A 107 7.66 -5.80 -13.78
CA GLU A 107 7.21 -7.20 -13.85
C GLU A 107 6.66 -7.69 -12.51
N GLN A 108 7.37 -7.45 -11.40
CA GLN A 108 6.90 -7.81 -10.05
C GLN A 108 5.56 -7.15 -9.72
N ILE A 109 5.44 -5.84 -9.98
CA ILE A 109 4.18 -5.13 -9.73
C ILE A 109 3.08 -5.73 -10.62
N ARG A 110 3.32 -5.92 -11.92
CA ARG A 110 2.33 -6.53 -12.84
C ARG A 110 1.86 -7.88 -12.35
N ASP A 111 2.78 -8.72 -11.89
CA ASP A 111 2.46 -10.08 -11.46
C ASP A 111 1.58 -10.07 -10.19
N ASP A 112 1.56 -8.99 -9.39
CA ASP A 112 0.64 -8.84 -8.25
C ASP A 112 -0.81 -8.50 -8.66
N TYR A 113 -1.04 -8.11 -9.93
CA TYR A 113 -2.37 -7.88 -10.52
C TYR A 113 -2.82 -9.02 -11.44
N ALA A 114 -2.18 -10.19 -11.37
CA ALA A 114 -2.65 -11.38 -12.06
C ALA A 114 -4.05 -11.81 -11.56
N ALA A 115 -4.79 -12.55 -12.39
CA ALA A 115 -6.18 -12.90 -12.07
C ALA A 115 -6.35 -13.71 -10.77
N ASP A 116 -5.34 -14.47 -10.37
CA ASP A 116 -5.29 -15.28 -9.14
C ASP A 116 -4.49 -14.62 -8.00
N ARG A 117 -4.13 -13.33 -8.15
CA ARG A 117 -3.39 -12.53 -7.16
C ARG A 117 -4.10 -11.21 -6.88
N LEU A 118 -3.73 -10.60 -5.77
CA LEU A 118 -4.16 -9.25 -5.41
C LEU A 118 -2.94 -8.50 -4.86
N PRO A 119 -2.80 -7.19 -5.16
CA PRO A 119 -1.72 -6.40 -4.60
C PRO A 119 -1.96 -6.13 -3.11
N THR A 120 -0.92 -6.23 -2.28
CA THR A 120 -0.96 -5.68 -0.93
C THR A 120 -0.77 -4.16 -1.03
N LEU A 121 -1.77 -3.42 -0.56
CA LEU A 121 -1.82 -1.96 -0.59
C LEU A 121 -1.68 -1.35 0.80
N VAL A 122 -1.88 -2.14 1.86
CA VAL A 122 -1.78 -1.68 3.26
C VAL A 122 -0.60 -2.36 3.94
N GLU A 123 0.41 -1.55 4.21
CA GLU A 123 1.67 -1.92 4.82
C GLU A 123 1.61 -1.90 6.36
N ARG A 124 2.64 -2.46 7.00
CA ARG A 124 2.74 -2.43 8.47
C ARG A 124 2.97 -1.02 9.02
N SER A 125 3.62 -0.15 8.24
CA SER A 125 3.85 1.25 8.58
C SER A 125 2.56 2.04 8.69
N ASP A 126 1.52 1.68 7.94
CA ASP A 126 0.25 2.41 7.92
C ASP A 126 -0.46 2.29 9.26
N TRP A 127 -0.38 1.11 9.90
CA TRP A 127 -0.85 0.95 11.26
C TRP A 127 -0.10 1.83 12.26
N GLN A 128 1.22 1.95 12.12
CA GLN A 128 2.02 2.81 13.01
C GLN A 128 1.67 4.28 12.84
N ALA A 129 1.44 4.73 11.60
CA ALA A 129 0.97 6.08 11.30
C ALA A 129 -0.42 6.33 11.89
N ALA A 130 -1.37 5.41 11.69
CA ALA A 130 -2.71 5.49 12.26
C ALA A 130 -2.69 5.58 13.79
N GLN A 131 -1.83 4.81 14.47
CA GLN A 131 -1.65 4.91 15.92
C GLN A 131 -1.12 6.27 16.36
N GLN A 132 -0.20 6.87 15.61
CA GLN A 132 0.30 8.23 15.89
C GLN A 132 -0.78 9.30 15.71
N GLU A 133 -1.75 9.04 14.83
CA GLU A 133 -2.93 9.88 14.62
C GLU A 133 -4.05 9.62 15.63
N GLY A 134 -3.87 8.66 16.55
CA GLY A 134 -4.80 8.38 17.66
C GLY A 134 -5.84 7.32 17.35
N VAL A 135 -5.68 6.52 16.29
CA VAL A 135 -6.54 5.36 16.04
C VAL A 135 -6.32 4.30 17.13
N ASP A 136 -7.40 3.92 17.80
CA ASP A 136 -7.43 2.88 18.83
C ASP A 136 -8.62 1.93 18.61
N TYR A 137 -8.34 0.63 18.63
CA TYR A 137 -9.32 -0.45 18.48
C TYR A 137 -9.54 -1.25 19.77
N SER A 138 -8.98 -0.80 20.90
CA SER A 138 -9.06 -1.50 22.19
C SER A 138 -10.49 -1.82 22.64
N GLU A 139 -11.48 -1.04 22.21
CA GLU A 139 -12.90 -1.19 22.56
C GLU A 139 -13.76 -1.77 21.42
N ARG A 140 -13.12 -2.35 20.39
CA ARG A 140 -13.82 -3.11 19.35
C ARG A 140 -14.30 -4.45 19.89
N PHE A 141 -15.41 -4.95 19.36
CA PHE A 141 -16.07 -6.14 19.88
C PHE A 141 -15.16 -7.37 19.77
N PHE A 142 -14.41 -7.52 18.68
CA PHE A 142 -13.44 -8.62 18.56
C PHE A 142 -12.36 -8.58 19.66
N VAL A 143 -11.88 -7.40 20.07
CA VAL A 143 -10.86 -7.26 21.13
C VAL A 143 -11.43 -7.71 22.48
N HIS A 144 -12.69 -7.41 22.77
CA HIS A 144 -13.35 -7.94 23.97
C HIS A 144 -13.45 -9.46 23.94
N GLN A 145 -13.76 -10.06 22.79
CA GLN A 145 -13.77 -11.52 22.67
C GLN A 145 -12.39 -12.14 22.91
N LEU A 146 -11.32 -11.53 22.38
CA LEU A 146 -9.96 -12.00 22.62
C LEU A 146 -9.56 -11.88 24.11
N ARG A 147 -10.09 -10.88 24.83
CA ARG A 147 -9.92 -10.79 26.29
C ARG A 147 -10.68 -11.90 27.03
N TRP A 148 -11.83 -12.34 26.52
CA TRP A 148 -12.58 -13.46 27.12
C TRP A 148 -11.81 -14.77 27.05
N VAL A 149 -11.13 -15.04 25.94
CA VAL A 149 -10.21 -16.20 25.82
C VAL A 149 -8.80 -15.91 26.36
N ASN A 150 -8.66 -14.90 27.23
CA ASN A 150 -7.44 -14.60 27.99
C ASN A 150 -6.16 -14.31 27.16
N LEU A 151 -6.29 -13.74 25.96
CA LEU A 151 -5.12 -13.35 25.16
C LEU A 151 -4.28 -12.24 25.83
N GLY A 152 -2.96 -12.37 25.72
CA GLY A 152 -2.03 -11.40 26.27
C GLY A 152 -2.00 -10.08 25.49
N ARG A 153 -1.57 -9.00 26.16
CA ARG A 153 -1.48 -7.66 25.58
C ARG A 153 -0.77 -7.61 24.22
N ARG A 154 0.35 -8.32 24.06
CA ARG A 154 1.12 -8.33 22.81
C ARG A 154 0.36 -8.98 21.67
N GLU A 155 -0.44 -10.00 21.96
CA GLU A 155 -1.26 -10.69 20.97
C GLU A 155 -2.45 -9.82 20.56
N LEU A 156 -3.07 -9.12 21.51
CA LEU A 156 -4.09 -8.11 21.21
C LEU A 156 -3.54 -7.00 20.30
N GLU A 157 -2.33 -6.51 20.55
CA GLU A 157 -1.67 -5.51 19.69
C GLU A 157 -1.44 -6.04 18.26
N LYS A 158 -1.12 -7.33 18.11
CA LYS A 158 -0.99 -7.97 16.79
C LYS A 158 -2.34 -8.18 16.11
N ALA A 159 -3.35 -8.61 16.85
CA ALA A 159 -4.71 -8.79 16.35
C ALA A 159 -5.30 -7.46 15.85
N MET A 160 -5.08 -6.36 16.58
CA MET A 160 -5.50 -5.02 16.14
C MET A 160 -4.79 -4.57 14.85
N MET A 161 -3.49 -4.87 14.72
CA MET A 161 -2.74 -4.60 13.48
C MET A 161 -3.28 -5.44 12.31
N ASP A 162 -3.50 -6.73 12.50
CA ASP A 162 -4.04 -7.61 11.46
C ASP A 162 -5.46 -7.19 11.06
N TYR A 163 -6.32 -6.86 12.02
CA TYR A 163 -7.66 -6.27 11.78
C TYR A 163 -7.57 -4.98 10.96
N TYR A 164 -6.77 -3.99 11.40
CA TYR A 164 -6.59 -2.72 10.68
C TYR A 164 -6.19 -2.96 9.23
N ARG A 165 -5.16 -3.79 9.03
CA ARG A 165 -4.61 -4.04 7.71
C ARG A 165 -5.60 -4.80 6.84
N ALA A 166 -6.28 -5.83 7.35
CA ALA A 166 -7.23 -6.59 6.55
C ALA A 166 -8.47 -5.78 6.17
N TYR A 167 -9.00 -4.98 7.10
CA TYR A 167 -10.13 -4.09 6.84
C TYR A 167 -9.78 -3.05 5.77
N ASN A 168 -8.70 -2.29 5.95
CA ASN A 168 -8.29 -1.26 4.99
C ASN A 168 -7.83 -1.87 3.67
N GLN A 169 -7.27 -3.10 3.67
CA GLN A 169 -6.92 -3.80 2.45
C GLN A 169 -8.15 -4.16 1.62
N ALA A 170 -9.21 -4.65 2.25
CA ALA A 170 -10.47 -4.95 1.58
C ALA A 170 -11.14 -3.69 1.04
N VAL A 171 -11.15 -2.59 1.82
CA VAL A 171 -11.63 -1.28 1.37
C VAL A 171 -10.83 -0.78 0.17
N ALA A 172 -9.50 -0.80 0.26
CA ALA A 172 -8.64 -0.34 -0.83
C ALA A 172 -8.83 -1.17 -2.11
N TRP A 173 -9.07 -2.48 -2.00
CA TRP A 173 -9.41 -3.30 -3.17
C TRP A 173 -10.77 -2.94 -3.76
N ALA A 174 -11.79 -2.71 -2.93
CA ALA A 174 -13.12 -2.34 -3.39
C ALA A 174 -13.11 -0.96 -4.07
N ASP A 175 -12.48 0.04 -3.45
CA ASP A 175 -12.39 1.42 -3.96
C ASP A 175 -11.65 1.51 -5.30
N ASN A 176 -10.78 0.55 -5.60
CA ASN A 176 -9.98 0.50 -6.84
C ASN A 176 -10.45 -0.58 -7.83
N ASP A 177 -11.65 -1.15 -7.63
CA ASP A 177 -12.24 -2.20 -8.48
C ASP A 177 -11.32 -3.42 -8.67
N LEU A 178 -10.49 -3.75 -7.68
CA LEU A 178 -9.55 -4.88 -7.73
C LEU A 178 -10.21 -6.22 -7.40
N ILE A 179 -11.32 -6.16 -6.67
CA ILE A 179 -12.09 -7.32 -6.23
C ILE A 179 -13.59 -7.03 -6.33
N GLY A 180 -14.37 -8.03 -6.75
CA GLY A 180 -15.83 -7.93 -6.70
C GLY A 180 -16.37 -8.14 -5.29
N LEU A 181 -17.45 -7.44 -4.94
CA LEU A 181 -18.11 -7.62 -3.64
C LEU A 181 -18.56 -9.07 -3.41
N GLU A 182 -19.10 -9.73 -4.43
CA GLU A 182 -19.53 -11.13 -4.36
C GLU A 182 -18.37 -12.11 -4.12
N GLU A 183 -17.16 -11.79 -4.59
CA GLU A 183 -15.94 -12.59 -4.35
C GLU A 183 -15.53 -12.50 -2.88
N LEU A 184 -15.52 -11.28 -2.32
CA LEU A 184 -15.21 -11.04 -0.91
C LEU A 184 -16.26 -11.67 0.02
N GLU A 185 -17.54 -11.52 -0.28
CA GLU A 185 -18.64 -12.11 0.49
C GLU A 185 -18.57 -13.64 0.51
N ARG A 186 -18.28 -14.27 -0.64
CA ARG A 186 -18.12 -15.72 -0.73
C ARG A 186 -16.94 -16.21 0.10
N TYR A 187 -15.80 -15.55 0.00
CA TYR A 187 -14.63 -15.86 0.82
C TYR A 187 -14.96 -15.76 2.31
N GLN A 188 -15.63 -14.69 2.74
CA GLN A 188 -16.05 -14.55 4.14
C GLN A 188 -17.04 -15.63 4.57
N ALA A 189 -17.96 -16.05 3.70
CA ALA A 189 -18.88 -17.15 3.99
C ALA A 189 -18.12 -18.48 4.18
N ASP A 190 -17.12 -18.74 3.34
CA ASP A 190 -16.27 -19.93 3.46
C ASP A 190 -15.44 -19.92 4.76
N LEU A 191 -14.97 -18.74 5.21
CA LEU A 191 -14.32 -18.58 6.52
C LEU A 191 -15.26 -18.92 7.68
N VAL A 192 -16.50 -18.44 7.63
CA VAL A 192 -17.51 -18.72 8.66
C VAL A 192 -17.84 -20.21 8.70
N ASP A 193 -18.08 -20.83 7.55
CA ASP A 193 -18.39 -22.26 7.44
C ASP A 193 -17.27 -23.15 8.03
N GLU A 194 -16.01 -22.77 7.81
CA GLU A 194 -14.88 -23.52 8.37
C GLU A 194 -14.68 -23.27 9.87
N TRP A 195 -14.94 -22.05 10.34
CA TRP A 195 -15.02 -21.76 11.77
C TRP A 195 -16.15 -22.57 12.45
N GLU A 196 -17.34 -22.65 11.86
CA GLU A 196 -18.50 -23.39 12.42
C GLU A 196 -18.16 -24.87 12.65
N ARG A 197 -17.45 -25.51 11.70
CA ARG A 197 -16.99 -26.89 11.83
C ARG A 197 -16.04 -27.09 13.00
N LEU A 198 -15.11 -26.16 13.19
CA LEU A 198 -14.14 -26.21 14.29
C LEU A 198 -14.81 -25.88 15.64
N PHE A 199 -15.69 -24.88 15.67
CA PHE A 199 -16.45 -24.49 16.84
C PHE A 199 -17.35 -25.65 17.33
N ALA A 200 -18.11 -26.30 16.44
CA ALA A 200 -18.94 -27.45 16.79
C ALA A 200 -18.11 -28.61 17.38
N ARG A 201 -16.88 -28.81 16.87
CA ARG A 201 -15.95 -29.81 17.40
C ARG A 201 -15.46 -29.42 18.80
N MET A 202 -15.12 -28.17 19.01
CA MET A 202 -14.68 -27.61 20.30
C MET A 202 -15.79 -27.77 21.35
N VAL A 203 -17.02 -27.33 21.04
CA VAL A 203 -18.18 -27.45 21.94
C VAL A 203 -18.45 -28.91 22.32
N ARG A 204 -18.38 -29.84 21.37
CA ARG A 204 -18.59 -31.27 21.66
C ARG A 204 -17.54 -31.87 22.60
N ARG A 205 -16.33 -31.28 22.63
CA ARG A 205 -15.22 -31.75 23.49
C ARG A 205 -15.27 -31.17 24.90
N LEU A 206 -16.01 -30.08 25.11
CA LEU A 206 -16.18 -29.50 26.43
C LEU A 206 -16.96 -30.46 27.36
N PRO A 207 -16.56 -30.58 28.64
CA PRO A 207 -17.34 -31.31 29.62
C PRO A 207 -18.68 -30.60 29.90
N ALA A 208 -19.68 -31.36 30.35
CA ALA A 208 -21.01 -30.81 30.61
C ALA A 208 -21.03 -29.75 31.73
N ASP A 209 -20.08 -29.85 32.66
CA ASP A 209 -19.83 -28.94 33.78
C ASP A 209 -18.60 -28.04 33.55
N ALA A 210 -18.26 -27.77 32.28
CA ALA A 210 -17.15 -26.89 31.91
C ALA A 210 -17.15 -25.58 32.70
N SER A 211 -16.06 -25.37 33.43
CA SER A 211 -15.77 -24.14 34.14
C SER A 211 -15.49 -23.00 33.16
N GLU A 212 -15.43 -21.76 33.67
CA GLU A 212 -15.01 -20.64 32.84
C GLU A 212 -13.62 -20.87 32.26
N GLN A 213 -12.66 -21.37 33.06
CA GLN A 213 -11.31 -21.66 32.58
C GLN A 213 -11.32 -22.68 31.42
N ASP A 214 -12.14 -23.73 31.51
CA ASP A 214 -12.24 -24.72 30.43
C ASP A 214 -12.73 -24.08 29.11
N ARG A 215 -13.64 -23.10 29.20
CA ARG A 215 -14.15 -22.37 28.02
C ARG A 215 -13.11 -21.42 27.45
N GLN A 216 -12.37 -20.73 28.32
CA GLN A 216 -11.28 -19.85 27.91
C GLN A 216 -10.19 -20.63 27.17
N ASP A 217 -9.74 -21.75 27.74
CA ASP A 217 -8.69 -22.59 27.16
C ASP A 217 -9.15 -23.20 25.81
N ALA A 218 -10.39 -23.69 25.75
CA ALA A 218 -10.95 -24.24 24.51
C ALA A 218 -11.16 -23.17 23.43
N GLY A 219 -11.53 -21.95 23.84
CA GLY A 219 -11.68 -20.81 22.95
C GLY A 219 -10.35 -20.29 22.40
N GLU A 220 -9.32 -20.24 23.23
CA GLU A 220 -7.96 -19.91 22.81
C GLU A 220 -7.42 -20.97 21.83
N GLU A 221 -7.62 -22.27 22.12
CA GLU A 221 -7.24 -23.35 21.20
C GLU A 221 -7.95 -23.22 19.85
N LEU A 222 -9.26 -22.97 19.85
CA LEU A 222 -10.03 -22.74 18.64
C LEU A 222 -9.51 -21.55 17.84
N LEU A 223 -9.26 -20.42 18.51
CA LEU A 223 -8.74 -19.21 17.89
C LEU A 223 -7.45 -19.51 17.13
N TRP A 224 -6.45 -20.10 17.79
CA TRP A 224 -5.18 -20.38 17.14
C TRP A 224 -5.29 -21.44 16.05
N GLN A 225 -6.14 -22.45 16.24
CA GLN A 225 -6.40 -23.44 15.21
C GLN A 225 -6.92 -22.78 13.93
N VAL A 226 -7.85 -21.84 14.04
CA VAL A 226 -8.44 -21.11 12.90
C VAL A 226 -7.44 -20.13 12.27
N LEU A 227 -6.74 -19.35 13.10
CA LEU A 227 -5.82 -18.31 12.64
C LEU A 227 -4.53 -18.85 11.99
N ASP A 228 -4.14 -20.09 12.30
CA ASP A 228 -2.99 -20.76 11.71
C ASP A 228 -3.36 -21.68 10.53
N SER A 229 -4.61 -22.11 10.40
CA SER A 229 -5.07 -22.91 9.25
C SER A 229 -5.53 -22.03 8.08
N VAL A 230 -4.58 -21.59 7.24
CA VAL A 230 -4.90 -20.86 5.99
C VAL A 230 -5.36 -21.85 4.91
N THR A 231 -6.54 -22.45 5.11
CA THR A 231 -7.16 -23.42 4.18
C THR A 231 -8.00 -22.73 3.11
N VAL A 232 -8.65 -21.64 3.46
CA VAL A 232 -9.45 -20.81 2.57
C VAL A 232 -8.64 -19.58 2.17
N ARG A 233 -8.64 -19.24 0.88
CA ARG A 233 -7.94 -18.06 0.36
C ARG A 233 -8.87 -17.24 -0.52
N ILE A 234 -8.71 -15.92 -0.47
CA ILE A 234 -9.48 -15.01 -1.33
C ILE A 234 -9.14 -15.23 -2.80
N ARG A 235 -7.85 -15.45 -3.10
CA ARG A 235 -7.34 -15.96 -4.37
C ARG A 235 -6.19 -16.93 -4.13
N ASP A 236 -6.02 -17.91 -5.00
CA ASP A 236 -5.08 -19.03 -4.81
C ASP A 236 -3.65 -18.58 -4.50
N GLN A 237 -3.19 -17.51 -5.16
CA GLN A 237 -1.83 -16.96 -5.03
C GLN A 237 -1.75 -15.69 -4.18
N TYR A 238 -2.78 -15.39 -3.37
CA TYR A 238 -2.70 -14.38 -2.32
C TYR A 238 -2.52 -15.04 -0.95
N ASP A 239 -1.27 -15.19 -0.52
CA ASP A 239 -0.84 -15.95 0.65
C ASP A 239 -0.53 -15.08 1.89
N GLN A 240 -1.05 -13.86 1.91
CA GLN A 240 -0.79 -12.91 2.99
C GLN A 240 -1.54 -13.27 4.28
N VAL A 241 -0.83 -13.90 5.22
CA VAL A 241 -1.38 -14.40 6.50
C VAL A 241 -2.11 -13.33 7.30
N PHE A 242 -1.65 -12.07 7.27
CA PHE A 242 -2.31 -10.98 7.99
C PHE A 242 -3.75 -10.77 7.54
N PHE A 243 -4.05 -11.01 6.25
CA PHE A 243 -5.37 -10.81 5.69
C PHE A 243 -6.33 -11.89 6.18
N HIS A 244 -5.90 -13.17 6.15
CA HIS A 244 -6.66 -14.28 6.75
C HIS A 244 -7.00 -14.01 8.22
N ARG A 245 -5.99 -13.65 9.02
CA ARG A 245 -6.19 -13.39 10.46
C ARG A 245 -7.07 -12.18 10.72
N GLY A 246 -6.80 -11.08 10.02
CA GLY A 246 -7.58 -9.87 10.16
C GLY A 246 -9.03 -10.02 9.72
N GLN A 247 -9.32 -10.81 8.68
CA GLN A 247 -10.70 -11.08 8.26
C GLN A 247 -11.48 -11.88 9.30
N HIS A 248 -10.85 -12.81 10.02
CA HIS A 248 -11.50 -13.45 11.17
C HIS A 248 -11.79 -12.45 12.30
N HIS A 249 -10.89 -11.48 12.54
CA HIS A 249 -11.16 -10.40 13.48
C HIS A 249 -12.29 -9.49 13.00
N CYS A 250 -12.40 -9.19 11.70
CA CYS A 250 -13.55 -8.46 11.13
C CYS A 250 -14.86 -9.22 11.36
N LEU A 251 -14.90 -10.52 11.05
CA LEU A 251 -16.06 -11.37 11.27
C LEU A 251 -16.44 -11.47 12.76
N ALA A 252 -15.44 -11.50 13.64
CA ALA A 252 -15.66 -11.49 15.08
C ALA A 252 -16.23 -10.13 15.55
N ASP A 253 -15.76 -9.01 15.00
CA ASP A 253 -16.27 -7.66 15.29
C ASP A 253 -17.73 -7.50 14.84
N GLU A 254 -18.12 -8.16 13.75
CA GLU A 254 -19.49 -8.25 13.22
C GLU A 254 -20.38 -9.27 13.96
N ALA A 255 -19.86 -9.96 14.98
CA ALA A 255 -20.53 -11.04 15.70
C ALA A 255 -21.01 -12.21 14.82
N ARG A 256 -20.34 -12.43 13.67
CA ARG A 256 -20.58 -13.58 12.78
C ARG A 256 -19.82 -14.83 13.22
N VAL A 257 -18.69 -14.64 13.90
CA VAL A 257 -17.92 -15.70 14.56
C VAL A 257 -17.61 -15.29 15.99
N GLY A 258 -17.30 -16.27 16.84
CA GLY A 258 -16.84 -16.01 18.19
C GLY A 258 -15.87 -17.02 18.75
N TRP A 259 -15.17 -16.62 19.81
CA TRP A 259 -14.08 -17.40 20.39
C TRP A 259 -14.41 -17.98 21.77
N HIS A 260 -15.36 -17.40 22.50
CA HIS A 260 -15.73 -17.77 23.87
C HIS A 260 -17.21 -18.12 23.99
#